data_AF-A0A6N9RIJ1-F1
#
_entry.id   AF-A0A6N9RIJ1-F1
#
_cell.length_a   1.000
_cell.length_b   1.000
_cell.length_c   1.000
_cell.angle_alpha   90.00
_cell.angle_beta   90.00
_cell.angle_gamma   90.00
#
_symmetry.space_group_name_H-M   'P 1'
#
loop_
_entity.id
_entity.type
_entity.pdbx_description
1 polymer ?
#
loop_
_entity_poly.entity_id
_entity_poly.type
_entity_poly.pdbx_seq_one_letter_code
_entity_poly.pdbx_strand_id
1 'polypeptide(L)'
;MKLIYLNIDKDFEFGGMHGCAFEFSRPYLKTYLEQHENIADGLTGGRVAGLACARLEWILQMTRERISNMFSLEDIKILIEYNKEGIFMPQHFSSIPEFLCDTHGIDFDEYQSSYLKDLVDKLCCLDDMQFFALGDVLEQTWRHGMTDETNPGEFLQTLGIELV
;
A
#
# COMPACT_ATOMS: atom_id res chain seq x y z
N MET A 1 23.63 -0.92 31.81
CA MET A 1 23.06 -1.10 30.47
C MET A 1 22.23 0.14 30.17
N LYS A 2 22.68 1.01 29.25
CA LYS A 2 21.93 2.21 28.86
C LYS A 2 20.88 1.78 27.84
N LEU A 3 19.59 1.90 28.18
CA LEU A 3 18.51 1.85 27.20
C LEU A 3 18.68 3.07 26.30
N ILE A 4 19.15 2.85 25.07
CA ILE A 4 19.11 3.86 24.03
C ILE A 4 17.68 3.81 23.51
N TYR A 5 16.86 4.79 23.90
CA TYR A 5 15.57 5.00 23.26
C TYR A 5 15.85 5.50 21.85
N LEU A 6 15.73 4.61 20.85
CA LEU A 6 15.67 5.00 19.44
C LEU A 6 14.49 5.94 19.29
N ASN A 7 14.78 7.18 18.93
CA ASN A 7 13.75 8.14 18.60
C ASN A 7 13.49 7.96 17.10
N ILE A 8 12.52 7.11 16.76
CA ILE A 8 12.18 6.74 15.38
C ILE A 8 11.98 7.99 14.51
N ASP A 9 11.52 9.12 15.08
CA ASP A 9 11.34 10.39 14.37
C ASP A 9 12.64 11.17 14.08
N LYS A 10 13.74 10.87 14.79
CA LYS A 10 15.03 11.57 14.64
C LYS A 10 16.14 10.72 14.03
N ASP A 11 16.10 9.41 14.26
CA ASP A 11 17.19 8.49 13.86
C ASP A 11 16.98 7.91 12.45
N PHE A 12 15.77 8.09 11.88
CA PHE A 12 15.43 7.72 10.52
C PHE A 12 15.02 8.96 9.71
N GLU A 13 15.97 9.83 9.40
CA GLU A 13 15.85 10.76 8.28
C GLU A 13 15.97 9.97 6.96
N PHE A 14 14.96 9.15 6.64
CA PHE A 14 14.82 8.60 5.30
C PHE A 14 14.43 9.76 4.38
N GLY A 15 15.41 10.33 3.70
CA GLY A 15 15.19 11.36 2.68
C GLY A 15 14.11 10.92 1.69
N GLY A 16 12.90 11.49 1.84
CA GLY A 16 11.82 11.42 0.88
C GLY A 16 10.83 10.26 0.99
N MET A 17 10.98 9.29 1.91
CA MET A 17 10.07 8.14 2.00
C MET A 17 8.92 8.38 3.00
N HIS A 18 8.11 9.42 2.75
CA HIS A 18 6.82 9.62 3.42
C HIS A 18 5.75 8.75 2.75
N GLY A 19 5.90 7.43 2.86
CA GLY A 19 4.93 6.45 2.36
C GLY A 19 3.96 6.03 3.46
N CYS A 20 2.68 5.91 3.11
CA CYS A 20 1.56 5.56 3.99
C CYS A 20 1.81 4.23 4.75
N ALA A 21 2.49 3.30 4.07
CA ALA A 21 2.89 2.01 4.60
C ALA A 21 3.89 2.11 5.78
N PHE A 22 4.71 3.16 5.85
CA PHE A 22 5.68 3.33 6.93
C PHE A 22 5.02 3.74 8.24
N GLU A 23 4.12 4.73 8.22
CA GLU A 23 3.39 5.19 9.40
C GLU A 23 2.50 4.08 10.00
N PHE A 24 1.82 3.30 9.16
CA PHE A 24 1.05 2.14 9.62
C PHE A 24 1.94 1.03 10.19
N SER A 25 3.06 0.75 9.54
CA SER A 25 3.96 -0.31 10.01
C SER A 25 4.75 0.10 11.24
N ARG A 26 4.81 1.38 11.66
CA ARG A 26 5.61 1.83 12.84
C ARG A 26 5.41 0.99 14.11
N PRO A 27 4.20 0.69 14.60
CA PRO A 27 4.01 -0.12 15.81
C PRO A 27 4.45 -1.58 15.64
N TYR A 28 4.22 -2.15 14.45
CA TYR A 28 4.60 -3.52 14.10
C TYR A 28 6.10 -3.65 13.84
N LEU A 29 6.69 -2.66 13.18
CA LEU A 29 8.11 -2.48 12.96
C LEU A 29 8.82 -2.33 14.30
N LYS A 30 8.28 -1.53 15.23
CA LYS A 30 8.81 -1.42 16.60
C LYS A 30 8.77 -2.77 17.33
N THR A 31 7.65 -3.48 17.29
CA THR A 31 7.52 -4.81 17.92
C THR A 31 8.50 -5.81 17.29
N TYR A 32 8.61 -5.81 15.96
CA TYR A 32 9.55 -6.64 15.22
C TYR A 32 11.01 -6.29 15.56
N LEU A 33 11.34 -5.00 15.62
CA LEU A 33 12.64 -4.48 16.05
C LEU A 33 12.97 -4.98 17.45
N GLU A 34 12.07 -4.80 18.42
CA GLU A 34 12.27 -5.24 19.81
C GLU A 34 12.47 -6.77 19.92
N GLN A 35 11.79 -7.56 19.08
CA GLN A 35 11.94 -9.02 19.02
C GLN A 35 13.23 -9.50 18.35
N HIS A 36 13.81 -8.72 17.44
CA HIS A 36 14.95 -9.13 16.61
C HIS A 36 16.26 -8.36 16.89
N GLU A 37 16.21 -7.24 17.60
CA GLU A 37 17.37 -6.45 18.04
C GLU A 37 18.14 -7.14 19.18
N ASN A 38 17.48 -8.02 19.95
CA ASN A 38 18.10 -8.75 21.06
C ASN A 38 18.58 -10.17 20.73
N ILE A 39 18.65 -10.56 19.45
CA ILE A 39 19.24 -11.85 19.06
C ILE A 39 20.75 -11.68 18.96
N ALA A 40 21.45 -11.72 20.10
CA ALA A 40 22.86 -12.04 20.39
C ALA A 40 24.04 -11.70 19.41
N ASP A 41 23.83 -11.18 18.20
CA ASP A 41 24.77 -11.20 17.08
C ASP A 41 24.86 -9.84 16.33
N GLY A 42 24.80 -8.72 17.07
CA GLY A 42 25.29 -7.43 16.54
C GLY A 42 24.51 -6.83 15.37
N LEU A 43 23.22 -7.15 15.22
CA LEU A 43 22.34 -6.41 14.32
C LEU A 43 21.93 -5.10 15.01
N THR A 44 22.32 -3.96 14.41
CA THR A 44 21.85 -2.65 14.84
C THR A 44 20.38 -2.45 14.47
N GLY A 45 19.65 -1.59 15.20
CA GLY A 45 18.25 -1.27 14.86
C GLY A 45 18.05 -0.88 13.38
N GLY A 46 18.99 -0.16 12.78
CA GLY A 46 18.97 0.14 11.33
C GLY A 46 19.02 -1.10 10.43
N ARG A 47 19.81 -2.12 10.78
CA ARG A 47 19.87 -3.39 10.01
C ARG A 47 18.59 -4.22 10.17
N VAL A 48 18.01 -4.22 11.36
CA VAL A 48 16.75 -4.93 11.61
C VAL A 48 15.59 -4.24 10.87
N ALA A 49 15.58 -2.91 10.81
CA ALA A 49 14.61 -2.15 10.02
C ALA A 49 14.78 -2.44 8.52
N GLY A 50 16.02 -2.45 8.02
CA GLY A 50 16.30 -2.84 6.64
C GLY A 50 15.81 -4.26 6.31
N LEU A 51 15.98 -5.21 7.24
CA LEU A 51 15.47 -6.57 7.08
C LEU A 51 13.93 -6.61 7.06
N ALA A 52 13.26 -5.82 7.91
CA ALA A 52 11.80 -5.72 7.94
C ALA A 52 11.25 -5.14 6.62
N CYS A 53 11.84 -4.04 6.14
CA CYS A 53 11.46 -3.42 4.87
C CYS A 53 11.66 -4.40 3.69
N ALA A 54 12.80 -5.08 3.62
CA ALA A 54 13.06 -6.06 2.56
C ALA A 54 12.06 -7.22 2.59
N ARG A 55 11.64 -7.68 3.77
CA ARG A 55 10.60 -8.72 3.90
C ARG A 55 9.23 -8.21 3.44
N LEU A 56 8.85 -7.00 3.83
CA LEU A 56 7.60 -6.39 3.40
C LEU A 56 7.58 -6.20 1.88
N GLU A 57 8.66 -5.64 1.31
CA GLU A 57 8.80 -5.46 -0.13
C GLU A 57 8.67 -6.78 -0.87
N TRP A 58 9.38 -7.82 -0.42
CA TRP A 58 9.27 -9.16 -1.00
C TRP A 58 7.84 -9.70 -0.94
N ILE A 59 7.15 -9.57 0.20
CA ILE A 59 5.77 -10.01 0.35
C ILE A 59 4.82 -9.25 -0.59
N LEU A 60 4.98 -7.94 -0.71
CA LEU A 60 4.18 -7.11 -1.61
C LEU A 60 4.41 -7.53 -3.06
N GLN A 61 5.67 -7.68 -3.48
CA GLN A 61 6.03 -8.16 -4.83
C GLN A 61 5.41 -9.53 -5.14
N MET A 62 5.51 -10.50 -4.23
CA MET A 62 4.89 -11.82 -4.40
C MET A 62 3.36 -11.77 -4.45
N THR A 63 2.75 -10.74 -3.84
CA THR A 63 1.29 -10.57 -3.82
C THR A 63 0.77 -9.86 -5.07
N ARG A 64 1.61 -9.08 -5.77
CA ARG A 64 1.24 -8.37 -7.02
C ARG A 64 0.74 -9.31 -8.12
N GLU A 65 1.31 -10.51 -8.24
CA GLU A 65 0.83 -11.53 -9.17
C GLU A 65 -0.63 -11.92 -8.89
N ARG A 66 -1.05 -11.92 -7.62
CA ARG A 66 -2.41 -12.28 -7.19
C ARG A 66 -3.45 -11.18 -7.43
N ILE A 67 -3.02 -9.96 -7.75
CA ILE A 67 -3.90 -8.84 -8.12
C ILE A 67 -3.78 -8.46 -9.60
N SER A 68 -2.85 -9.07 -10.33
CA SER A 68 -2.76 -8.94 -11.78
C SER A 68 -3.98 -9.55 -12.45
N ASN A 69 -4.39 -8.98 -13.59
CA ASN A 69 -5.57 -9.37 -14.34
C ASN A 69 -6.88 -9.29 -13.52
N MET A 70 -6.91 -8.49 -12.45
CA MET A 70 -8.14 -8.18 -11.72
C MET A 70 -8.72 -6.82 -12.11
N PHE A 71 -7.85 -5.84 -12.35
CA PHE A 71 -8.23 -4.44 -12.57
C PHE A 71 -7.94 -4.03 -14.01
N SER A 72 -8.82 -3.21 -14.56
CA SER A 72 -8.59 -2.49 -15.81
C SER A 72 -7.82 -1.20 -15.55
N LEU A 73 -7.29 -0.56 -16.60
CA LEU A 73 -6.65 0.75 -16.45
C LEU A 73 -7.61 1.81 -15.87
N GLU A 74 -8.88 1.74 -16.22
CA GLU A 74 -9.89 2.69 -15.74
C GLU A 74 -10.17 2.50 -14.25
N ASP A 75 -10.23 1.25 -13.77
CA ASP A 75 -10.35 0.95 -12.34
C ASP A 75 -9.20 1.61 -11.56
N ILE A 76 -7.96 1.44 -12.04
CA ILE A 76 -6.77 2.03 -11.40
C ILE A 76 -6.85 3.55 -11.36
N LYS A 77 -7.28 4.20 -12.44
CA LYS A 77 -7.45 5.65 -12.47
C LYS A 77 -8.49 6.13 -11.47
N ILE A 78 -9.66 5.49 -11.42
CA ILE A 78 -10.73 5.83 -10.46
C ILE A 78 -10.19 5.72 -9.03
N LEU A 79 -9.52 4.61 -8.71
CA LEU A 79 -8.94 4.38 -7.39
C LEU A 79 -7.86 5.41 -7.04
N ILE A 80 -7.00 5.80 -7.99
CA ILE A 80 -6.00 6.83 -7.75
C ILE A 80 -6.67 8.19 -7.51
N GLU A 81 -7.59 8.63 -8.38
CA GLU A 81 -8.30 9.91 -8.23
C GLU A 81 -8.96 10.03 -6.85
N TYR A 82 -9.57 8.97 -6.36
CA TYR A 82 -10.19 8.94 -5.03
C TYR A 82 -9.17 9.09 -3.88
N ASN A 83 -7.99 8.46 -3.98
CA ASN A 83 -7.03 8.40 -2.88
C ASN A 83 -6.02 9.58 -2.85
N LYS A 84 -6.11 10.56 -3.76
CA LYS A 84 -5.13 11.67 -3.86
C LYS A 84 -5.08 12.59 -2.63
N GLU A 85 -6.21 12.77 -1.93
CA GLU A 85 -6.34 13.74 -0.83
C GLU A 85 -6.16 13.13 0.57
N GLY A 86 -6.08 11.81 0.66
CA GLY A 86 -6.07 11.09 1.92
C GLY A 86 -5.39 9.75 1.78
N ILE A 87 -4.10 9.81 1.38
CA ILE A 87 -2.98 8.89 1.69
C ILE A 87 -3.44 7.43 1.88
N PHE A 88 -3.06 6.54 0.98
CA PHE A 88 -3.28 5.07 0.96
C PHE A 88 -3.04 4.37 2.31
N MET A 89 -3.92 4.63 3.27
CA MET A 89 -3.71 4.30 4.66
C MET A 89 -4.41 2.96 4.93
N PRO A 90 -3.66 1.94 5.36
CA PRO A 90 -4.15 0.61 5.70
C PRO A 90 -5.49 0.54 6.43
N GLN A 91 -5.70 1.40 7.42
CA GLN A 91 -6.93 1.40 8.22
C GLN A 91 -8.19 1.82 7.44
N HIS A 92 -8.03 2.39 6.24
CA HIS A 92 -9.12 2.80 5.37
C HIS A 92 -9.35 1.82 4.21
N PHE A 93 -8.50 0.80 4.04
CA PHE A 93 -8.59 -0.12 2.90
C PHE A 93 -9.88 -0.95 2.91
N SER A 94 -10.32 -1.44 4.06
CA SER A 94 -11.59 -2.16 4.18
C SER A 94 -12.82 -1.29 3.90
N SER A 95 -12.68 0.04 4.00
CA SER A 95 -13.75 1.01 3.77
C SER A 95 -13.71 1.65 2.38
N ILE A 96 -12.69 1.37 1.56
CA ILE A 96 -12.59 1.90 0.18
C ILE A 96 -13.88 1.64 -0.61
N PRO A 97 -14.48 0.44 -0.60
CA PRO A 97 -15.69 0.18 -1.38
C PRO A 97 -16.85 1.12 -1.03
N GLU A 98 -17.10 1.30 0.27
CA GLU A 98 -18.17 2.15 0.82
C GLU A 98 -17.92 3.62 0.47
N PHE A 99 -16.72 4.12 0.73
CA PHE A 99 -16.40 5.50 0.40
C PHE A 99 -16.40 5.81 -1.10
N LEU A 100 -16.01 4.83 -1.92
CA LEU A 100 -16.08 4.97 -3.37
C LEU A 100 -17.54 5.18 -3.81
N CYS A 101 -18.47 4.38 -3.28
CA CYS A 101 -19.90 4.56 -3.50
C CYS A 101 -20.39 5.93 -3.03
N ASP A 102 -20.06 6.34 -1.81
CA ASP A 102 -20.45 7.64 -1.23
C ASP A 102 -20.00 8.82 -2.10
N THR A 103 -18.76 8.78 -2.59
CA THR A 103 -18.17 9.84 -3.42
C THR A 103 -18.88 10.00 -4.76
N HIS A 104 -19.47 8.91 -5.26
CA HIS A 104 -20.24 8.89 -6.49
C HIS A 104 -21.76 9.02 -6.27
N GLY A 105 -22.19 9.29 -5.04
CA GLY A 105 -23.60 9.47 -4.69
C GLY A 105 -24.41 8.18 -4.82
N ILE A 106 -23.77 7.03 -4.63
CA ILE A 106 -24.36 5.69 -4.69
C ILE A 106 -24.48 5.18 -3.25
N ASP A 107 -25.67 4.73 -2.86
CA ASP A 107 -25.83 4.00 -1.60
C ASP A 107 -25.08 2.65 -1.71
N PHE A 108 -24.25 2.33 -0.72
CA PHE A 108 -23.52 1.08 -0.70
C PHE A 108 -24.46 -0.13 -0.70
N ASP A 109 -25.64 -0.06 -0.09
CA ASP A 109 -26.60 -1.18 -0.17
C ASP A 109 -27.20 -1.36 -1.59
N GLU A 110 -27.06 -0.35 -2.46
CA GLU A 110 -27.61 -0.33 -3.83
C GLU A 110 -26.53 -0.41 -4.93
N TYR A 111 -25.24 -0.53 -4.58
CA TYR A 111 -24.12 -0.44 -5.53
C TYR A 111 -24.21 -1.49 -6.65
N GLN A 112 -24.86 -2.62 -6.40
CA GLN A 112 -25.07 -3.71 -7.35
C GLN A 112 -25.79 -3.29 -8.64
N SER A 113 -26.51 -2.17 -8.61
CA SER A 113 -27.19 -1.60 -9.78
C SER A 113 -26.40 -0.47 -10.47
N SER A 114 -25.24 -0.10 -9.92
CA SER A 114 -24.43 1.02 -10.37
C SER A 114 -23.38 0.64 -11.42
N TYR A 115 -22.81 1.65 -12.08
CA TYR A 115 -21.66 1.45 -12.98
C TYR A 115 -20.37 1.06 -12.24
N LEU A 116 -20.31 1.23 -10.91
CA LEU A 116 -19.18 0.84 -10.07
C LEU A 116 -19.24 -0.60 -9.61
N LYS A 117 -20.34 -1.33 -9.88
CA LYS A 117 -20.57 -2.69 -9.39
C LYS A 117 -19.33 -3.57 -9.52
N ASP A 118 -18.76 -3.67 -10.72
CA ASP A 118 -17.65 -4.60 -10.95
C ASP A 118 -16.37 -4.18 -10.24
N LEU A 119 -16.13 -2.88 -10.04
CA LEU A 119 -15.01 -2.37 -9.25
C LEU A 119 -15.20 -2.66 -7.76
N VAL A 120 -16.41 -2.40 -7.24
CA VAL A 120 -16.76 -2.66 -5.84
C VAL A 120 -16.68 -4.16 -5.53
N ASP A 121 -17.22 -5.02 -6.40
CA ASP A 121 -17.13 -6.48 -6.26
C ASP A 121 -15.66 -6.95 -6.20
N LYS A 122 -14.79 -6.42 -7.08
CA LYS A 122 -13.34 -6.74 -7.06
C LYS A 122 -12.71 -6.37 -5.72
N LEU A 123 -12.97 -5.16 -5.23
CA LEU A 123 -12.41 -4.67 -3.97
C LEU A 123 -12.91 -5.50 -2.79
N CYS A 124 -14.20 -5.83 -2.73
CA CYS A 124 -14.77 -6.68 -1.67
C CYS A 124 -14.23 -8.13 -1.68
N CYS A 125 -13.66 -8.59 -2.80
CA CYS A 125 -13.06 -9.92 -2.91
C CYS A 125 -11.57 -9.99 -2.53
N LEU A 126 -10.90 -8.85 -2.31
CA LEU A 126 -9.48 -8.84 -1.94
C LEU A 126 -9.28 -9.30 -0.49
N ASP A 127 -8.28 -10.14 -0.26
CA ASP A 127 -7.75 -10.36 1.09
C ASP A 127 -6.88 -9.17 1.56
N ASP A 128 -6.58 -9.12 2.86
CA ASP A 128 -5.81 -8.02 3.46
C ASP A 128 -4.47 -7.78 2.74
N MET A 129 -3.79 -8.85 2.34
CA MET A 129 -2.48 -8.76 1.68
C MET A 129 -2.62 -8.22 0.26
N GLN A 130 -3.64 -8.65 -0.47
CA GLN A 130 -3.97 -8.13 -1.80
C GLN A 130 -4.35 -6.64 -1.72
N PHE A 131 -5.06 -6.21 -0.67
CA PHE A 131 -5.33 -4.80 -0.43
C PHE A 131 -4.05 -3.99 -0.19
N PHE A 132 -3.12 -4.49 0.63
CA PHE A 132 -1.84 -3.81 0.84
C PHE A 132 -1.01 -3.71 -0.45
N ALA A 133 -0.97 -4.78 -1.24
CA ALA A 133 -0.31 -4.78 -2.53
C ALA A 133 -0.96 -3.79 -3.51
N LEU A 134 -2.30 -3.72 -3.54
CA LEU A 134 -3.02 -2.75 -4.37
C LEU A 134 -2.71 -1.32 -3.91
N GLY A 135 -2.76 -1.03 -2.61
CA GLY A 135 -2.42 0.29 -2.06
C GLY A 135 -1.01 0.74 -2.44
N ASP A 136 -0.02 -0.15 -2.32
CA ASP A 136 1.36 0.09 -2.74
C ASP A 136 1.47 0.41 -4.25
N VAL A 137 0.79 -0.38 -5.09
CA VAL A 137 0.74 -0.17 -6.54
C VAL A 137 0.10 1.17 -6.90
N LEU A 138 -1.03 1.51 -6.27
CA LEU A 138 -1.73 2.77 -6.51
C LEU A 138 -0.88 3.98 -6.08
N GLU A 139 -0.21 3.89 -4.92
CA GLU A 139 0.69 4.94 -4.45
C GLU A 139 1.87 5.16 -5.41
N GLN A 140 2.54 4.08 -5.82
CA GLN A 140 3.66 4.18 -6.75
C GLN A 140 3.22 4.69 -8.13
N THR A 141 2.08 4.23 -8.63
CA THR A 141 1.54 4.68 -9.91
C THR A 141 1.16 6.15 -9.86
N TRP A 142 0.56 6.62 -8.78
CA TRP A 142 0.24 8.03 -8.60
C TRP A 142 1.51 8.90 -8.54
N ARG A 143 2.51 8.51 -7.75
CA ARG A 143 3.73 9.29 -7.54
C ARG A 143 4.68 9.30 -8.74
N HIS A 144 4.75 8.19 -9.48
CA HIS A 144 5.77 7.98 -10.50
C HIS A 144 5.18 7.66 -11.88
N GLY A 145 4.09 6.89 -11.94
CA GLY A 145 3.45 6.43 -13.17
C GLY A 145 2.49 7.42 -13.84
N MET A 146 2.05 8.49 -13.15
CA MET A 146 1.16 9.53 -13.68
C MET A 146 1.90 10.83 -14.06
N THR A 147 3.19 10.74 -14.38
CA THR A 147 3.97 11.88 -14.90
C THR A 147 3.71 12.08 -16.40
N ASP A 148 3.87 13.30 -16.91
CA ASP A 148 3.65 13.62 -18.34
C ASP A 148 4.49 12.74 -19.30
N GLU A 149 5.58 12.15 -18.80
CA GLU A 149 6.53 11.34 -19.55
C GLU A 149 6.24 9.83 -19.50
N THR A 150 5.33 9.38 -18.61
CA THR A 150 5.11 7.96 -18.33
C THR A 150 3.65 7.59 -18.53
N ASN A 151 3.39 6.56 -19.34
CA ASN A 151 2.04 5.98 -19.43
C ASN A 151 1.77 5.13 -18.17
N PRO A 152 0.66 5.37 -17.43
CA PRO A 152 0.37 4.60 -16.22
C PRO A 152 0.28 3.10 -16.46
N GLY A 153 -0.22 2.66 -17.62
CA GLY A 153 -0.25 1.24 -17.99
C GLY A 153 1.14 0.64 -18.19
N GLU A 154 2.06 1.38 -18.80
CA GLU A 154 3.46 0.94 -18.96
C GLU A 154 4.18 0.91 -17.61
N PHE A 155 3.92 1.89 -16.75
CA PHE A 155 4.46 1.89 -15.39
C PHE A 155 3.99 0.68 -14.57
N LEU A 156 2.71 0.34 -14.65
CA LEU A 156 2.15 -0.84 -13.96
C LEU A 156 2.85 -2.14 -14.38
N GLN A 157 3.21 -2.27 -15.67
CA GLN A 157 4.02 -3.42 -16.14
C GLN A 157 5.40 -3.47 -15.47
N THR A 158 6.04 -2.32 -15.20
CA THR A 158 7.32 -2.28 -14.46
C THR A 158 7.18 -2.77 -13.02
N LEU A 159 5.99 -2.68 -12.44
CA LEU A 159 5.67 -3.20 -11.12
C LEU A 159 5.30 -4.70 -11.13
N GLY A 160 5.18 -5.31 -12.31
CA GLY A 160 4.70 -6.67 -12.49
C GLY A 160 3.17 -6.80 -12.41
N ILE A 161 2.44 -5.73 -12.76
CA ILE A 161 0.97 -5.71 -12.79
C ILE A 161 0.49 -5.80 -14.24
N GLU A 162 -0.28 -6.85 -14.53
CA GLU A 162 -1.02 -6.98 -15.79
C GLU A 162 -2.45 -6.48 -15.61
N LEU A 163 -2.98 -5.79 -16.63
CA LEU A 163 -4.34 -5.26 -16.66
C LEU A 163 -5.26 -6.16 -17.49
N VAL A 164 -6.55 -6.19 -17.14
CA VAL A 164 -7.61 -6.90 -17.88
C VAL A 164 -7.93 -6.22 -19.21
#